data_AF-A0A959UQ54-F1
#
_entry.id   AF-A0A959UQ54-F1
#
_cell.length_a   1.000
_cell.length_b   1.000
_cell.length_c   1.000
_cell.angle_alpha   90.00
_cell.angle_beta   90.00
_cell.angle_gamma   90.00
#
_symmetry.space_group_name_H-M   'P 1'
#
loop_
_entity.id
_entity.type
_entity.pdbx_description
1 polymer ?
#
loop_
_entity_poly.entity_id
_entity_poly.type
_entity_poly.pdbx_seq_one_letter_code
_entity_poly.pdbx_strand_id
1 'polypeptide(L)'
;MKLFLPLAFLLPVALFAQPQVKISDPGALVLRPELGKNKAATAALQAAGLTAEAQELVVNYSDPKYWPPGLSTDSARQANAPYLQNYAAYRICKYEVDSLPYVIVMLPAQQNIHMPEDMRPLADVYLLLPDSAAKDVHSGKPRPLISRGPRWKDRPKAKIVKPDGLYATYDLGDDQAGREALKKKYMSDAEIEAVVFRSHERNWPDGIDSFDERFPRLEQFSKYKAYVGAEWDDKVLLIIPVEKNRKLPTAMRPYMDLYFVYAKDAVEVKGKRK
;
A
#
# COMPACT_ATOMS: atom_id res chain seq x y z
N MET A 1 25.77 3.82 -33.96
CA MET A 1 24.59 4.38 -34.64
C MET A 1 23.37 3.68 -34.05
N LYS A 2 22.54 4.44 -33.32
CA LYS A 2 21.18 4.13 -32.80
C LYS A 2 20.96 2.78 -32.08
N LEU A 3 21.21 2.78 -30.77
CA LEU A 3 20.55 1.87 -29.82
C LEU A 3 19.07 2.31 -29.72
N PHE A 4 18.15 1.58 -30.34
CA PHE A 4 16.72 1.76 -30.12
C PHE A 4 16.32 0.98 -28.87
N LEU A 5 16.10 1.71 -27.78
CA LEU A 5 15.37 1.23 -26.61
C LEU A 5 13.89 1.10 -27.03
N PRO A 6 13.23 -0.07 -26.97
CA PRO A 6 11.80 -0.09 -27.15
C PRO A 6 11.17 0.49 -25.88
N LEU A 7 10.75 1.73 -26.00
CA LEU A 7 9.83 2.39 -25.08
C LEU A 7 8.53 1.57 -25.10
N ALA A 8 8.36 0.68 -24.12
CA ALA A 8 7.11 -0.04 -23.91
C ALA A 8 6.04 0.98 -23.49
N PHE A 9 5.37 1.55 -24.49
CA PHE A 9 4.16 2.31 -24.30
C PHE A 9 3.12 1.39 -23.66
N LEU A 10 2.73 1.74 -22.43
CA LEU A 10 1.53 1.28 -21.75
C LEU A 10 0.34 1.40 -22.72
N LEU A 11 -0.11 0.28 -23.27
CA LEU A 11 -1.45 0.19 -23.85
C LEU A 11 -2.45 0.29 -22.70
N PRO A 12 -3.39 1.25 -22.73
CA PRO A 12 -4.48 1.28 -21.76
C PRO A 12 -5.43 0.17 -22.17
N VAL A 13 -5.20 -1.05 -21.70
CA VAL A 13 -6.26 -2.05 -21.70
C VAL A 13 -7.40 -1.44 -20.92
N ALA A 14 -8.58 -1.41 -21.53
CA ALA A 14 -9.82 -0.91 -20.96
C ALA A 14 -10.23 -1.76 -19.74
N LEU A 15 -9.50 -1.61 -18.64
CA LEU A 15 -9.74 -2.23 -17.33
C LEU A 15 -10.88 -1.54 -16.55
N PHE A 16 -11.51 -0.51 -17.14
CA PHE A 16 -12.49 0.34 -16.47
C PHE A 16 -13.92 -0.24 -16.36
N ALA A 17 -14.16 -1.47 -16.83
CA ALA A 17 -15.50 -2.09 -16.76
C ALA A 17 -15.54 -3.41 -15.97
N GLN A 18 -14.42 -3.86 -15.40
CA GLN A 18 -14.38 -5.14 -14.71
C GLN A 18 -14.97 -5.01 -13.30
N PRO A 19 -15.96 -5.86 -12.93
CA PRO A 19 -16.64 -5.70 -11.65
C PRO A 19 -15.67 -5.98 -10.51
N GLN A 20 -15.62 -5.03 -9.56
CA GLN A 20 -14.85 -5.19 -8.34
C GLN A 20 -15.51 -6.27 -7.47
N VAL A 21 -14.68 -7.14 -6.92
CA VAL A 21 -15.12 -8.26 -6.07
C VAL A 21 -14.43 -8.21 -4.71
N LYS A 22 -15.09 -8.80 -3.72
CA LYS A 22 -14.58 -9.06 -2.38
C LYS A 22 -14.34 -10.55 -2.23
N ILE A 23 -13.13 -10.93 -1.86
CA ILE A 23 -12.77 -12.33 -1.56
C ILE A 23 -13.35 -12.65 -0.19
N SER A 24 -14.36 -13.52 -0.15
CA SER A 24 -15.10 -13.87 1.08
C SER A 24 -14.63 -15.17 1.74
N ASP A 25 -13.94 -16.05 1.00
CA ASP A 25 -13.36 -17.27 1.53
C ASP A 25 -11.88 -17.40 1.12
N PRO A 26 -10.95 -17.03 2.02
CA PRO A 26 -9.50 -17.17 1.81
C PRO A 26 -9.01 -18.61 1.65
N GLY A 27 -9.70 -19.57 2.25
CA GLY A 27 -9.33 -20.99 2.20
C GLY A 27 -9.61 -21.61 0.83
N ALA A 28 -10.51 -21.01 0.05
CA ALA A 28 -10.92 -21.49 -1.26
C ALA A 28 -9.97 -21.10 -2.40
N LEU A 29 -8.85 -20.44 -2.13
CA LEU A 29 -7.86 -20.09 -3.14
C LEU A 29 -7.23 -21.35 -3.74
N VAL A 30 -7.36 -21.51 -5.06
CA VAL A 30 -6.79 -22.63 -5.78
C VAL A 30 -5.30 -22.38 -6.00
N LEU A 31 -4.47 -23.21 -5.38
CA LEU A 31 -3.03 -23.15 -5.55
C LEU A 31 -2.61 -23.80 -6.86
N ARG A 32 -1.69 -23.13 -7.58
CA ARG A 32 -1.10 -23.63 -8.84
C ARG A 32 -2.17 -24.12 -9.83
N PRO A 33 -3.10 -23.24 -10.25
CA PRO A 33 -4.27 -23.60 -11.06
C PRO A 33 -3.97 -24.13 -12.48
N GLU A 34 -2.70 -24.19 -12.89
CA GLU A 34 -2.25 -24.59 -14.24
C GLU A 34 -3.08 -23.98 -15.38
N LEU A 35 -3.44 -22.70 -15.28
CA LEU A 35 -4.40 -22.04 -16.17
C LEU A 35 -4.07 -22.20 -17.65
N GLY A 36 -2.78 -22.19 -18.03
CA GLY A 36 -2.35 -22.34 -19.42
C GLY A 36 -2.62 -23.72 -20.04
N LYS A 37 -2.84 -24.76 -19.22
CA LYS A 37 -3.24 -26.09 -19.69
C LYS A 37 -4.75 -26.29 -19.70
N ASN A 38 -5.50 -25.42 -19.03
CA ASN A 38 -6.95 -25.51 -18.91
C ASN A 38 -7.62 -24.81 -20.11
N LYS A 39 -8.14 -25.61 -21.05
CA LYS A 39 -8.80 -25.11 -22.26
C LYS A 39 -9.99 -24.18 -21.96
N ALA A 40 -10.76 -24.46 -20.91
CA ALA A 40 -11.90 -23.62 -20.51
C ALA A 40 -11.43 -22.27 -19.96
N ALA A 41 -10.35 -22.25 -19.17
CA ALA A 41 -9.75 -21.01 -18.67
C ALA A 41 -9.18 -20.15 -19.82
N THR A 42 -8.43 -20.75 -20.75
CA THR A 42 -7.88 -20.04 -21.92
C THR A 42 -9.00 -19.47 -22.80
N ALA A 43 -10.05 -20.26 -23.07
CA ALA A 43 -11.20 -19.79 -23.84
C ALA A 43 -11.94 -18.64 -23.14
N ALA A 44 -12.09 -18.69 -21.81
CA ALA A 44 -12.71 -17.62 -21.04
C ALA A 44 -11.88 -16.33 -21.01
N LEU A 45 -10.56 -16.43 -20.93
CA LEU A 45 -9.67 -15.27 -21.02
C LEU A 45 -9.73 -14.61 -22.41
N GLN A 46 -9.78 -15.42 -23.47
CA GLN A 46 -9.98 -14.92 -24.83
C GLN A 46 -11.37 -14.26 -24.99
N ALA A 47 -12.42 -14.87 -24.46
CA ALA A 47 -13.77 -14.32 -24.49
C ALA A 47 -13.90 -13.02 -23.67
N ALA A 48 -13.10 -12.85 -22.62
CA ALA A 48 -12.97 -11.61 -21.88
C ALA A 48 -12.18 -10.51 -22.63
N GLY A 49 -11.70 -10.80 -23.85
CA GLY A 49 -11.05 -9.83 -24.73
C GLY A 49 -9.57 -9.59 -24.44
N LEU A 50 -8.91 -10.48 -23.68
CA LEU A 50 -7.48 -10.35 -23.39
C LEU A 50 -6.62 -10.74 -24.60
N THR A 51 -5.57 -9.96 -24.88
CA THR A 51 -4.55 -10.30 -25.88
C THR A 51 -3.74 -11.53 -25.44
N ALA A 52 -3.02 -12.16 -26.37
CA ALA A 52 -2.19 -13.32 -26.04
C ALA A 52 -1.14 -13.00 -24.97
N GLU A 53 -0.56 -11.80 -25.00
CA GLU A 53 0.41 -11.34 -24.01
C GLU A 53 -0.25 -11.15 -22.63
N ALA A 54 -1.46 -10.58 -22.59
CA ALA A 54 -2.20 -10.42 -21.35
C ALA A 54 -2.62 -11.78 -20.75
N GLN A 55 -2.99 -12.74 -21.60
CA GLN A 55 -3.28 -14.12 -21.17
C GLN A 55 -2.03 -14.78 -20.56
N GLU A 56 -0.87 -14.60 -21.17
CA GLU A 56 0.40 -15.13 -20.64
C GLU A 56 0.74 -14.51 -19.27
N LEU A 57 0.50 -13.22 -19.08
CA LEU A 57 0.63 -12.57 -17.77
C LEU A 57 -0.29 -13.19 -16.72
N VAL A 58 -1.57 -13.44 -17.06
CA VAL A 58 -2.52 -14.08 -16.15
C VAL A 58 -2.02 -15.47 -15.73
N VAL A 59 -1.57 -16.27 -16.70
CA VAL A 59 -1.06 -17.62 -16.44
C VAL A 59 0.18 -17.57 -15.55
N ASN A 60 1.16 -16.73 -15.88
CA ASN A 60 2.42 -16.65 -15.16
C ASN A 60 2.25 -16.11 -13.73
N TYR A 61 1.53 -15.00 -13.57
CA TYR A 61 1.33 -14.33 -12.28
C TYR A 61 0.17 -14.93 -11.45
N SER A 62 -0.38 -16.06 -11.88
CA SER A 62 -1.25 -16.92 -11.06
C SER A 62 -0.50 -17.92 -10.18
N ASP A 63 0.80 -18.08 -10.39
CA ASP A 63 1.66 -18.96 -9.59
C ASP A 63 1.89 -18.36 -8.17
N PRO A 64 1.66 -19.13 -7.09
CA PRO A 64 1.91 -18.70 -5.71
C PRO A 64 3.30 -18.13 -5.45
N LYS A 65 4.33 -18.46 -6.27
CA LYS A 65 5.67 -17.88 -6.13
C LYS A 65 5.71 -16.36 -6.36
N TYR A 66 4.72 -15.82 -7.07
CA TYR A 66 4.58 -14.37 -7.30
C TYR A 66 3.59 -13.71 -6.33
N TRP A 67 2.88 -14.52 -5.53
CA TRP A 67 1.95 -13.99 -4.55
C TRP A 67 2.70 -13.36 -3.38
N PRO A 68 2.07 -12.44 -2.64
CA PRO A 68 2.59 -11.95 -1.38
C PRO A 68 2.90 -13.11 -0.41
N PRO A 69 3.95 -13.01 0.42
CA PRO A 69 4.30 -14.05 1.40
C PRO A 69 3.11 -14.51 2.27
N GLY A 70 2.26 -13.58 2.67
CA GLY A 70 1.05 -13.77 3.46
C GLY A 70 -0.06 -14.57 2.76
N LEU A 71 0.06 -14.83 1.45
CA LEU A 71 -0.84 -15.68 0.67
C LEU A 71 -0.20 -16.99 0.18
N SER A 72 1.14 -17.08 0.22
CA SER A 72 1.91 -18.13 -0.46
C SER A 72 1.72 -19.53 0.11
N THR A 73 1.32 -19.66 1.39
CA THR A 73 1.12 -20.95 2.08
C THR A 73 -0.24 -21.00 2.78
N ASP A 74 -0.75 -22.21 3.04
CA ASP A 74 -2.04 -22.43 3.70
C ASP A 74 -2.07 -21.80 5.09
N SER A 75 -1.01 -21.98 5.87
CA SER A 75 -0.87 -21.38 7.20
C SER A 75 -0.88 -19.85 7.14
N ALA A 76 -0.20 -19.25 6.16
CA ALA A 76 -0.18 -17.80 5.98
C ALA A 76 -1.56 -17.26 5.60
N ARG A 77 -2.28 -17.96 4.70
CA ARG A 77 -3.65 -17.58 4.32
C ARG A 77 -4.63 -17.68 5.47
N GLN A 78 -4.52 -18.70 6.31
CA GLN A 78 -5.37 -18.83 7.50
C GLN A 78 -5.08 -17.71 8.51
N ALA A 79 -3.80 -17.43 8.79
CA ALA A 79 -3.40 -16.35 9.69
C ALA A 79 -3.86 -14.97 9.18
N ASN A 80 -3.81 -14.76 7.87
CA ASN A 80 -4.15 -13.49 7.23
C ASN A 80 -5.59 -13.40 6.71
N ALA A 81 -6.43 -14.41 6.97
CA ALA A 81 -7.81 -14.50 6.52
C ALA A 81 -8.63 -13.19 6.74
N PRO A 82 -8.51 -12.48 7.88
CA PRO A 82 -9.24 -11.23 8.11
C PRO A 82 -8.86 -10.09 7.15
N TYR A 83 -7.66 -10.13 6.56
CA TYR A 83 -7.11 -9.07 5.71
C TYR A 83 -7.41 -9.27 4.21
N LEU A 84 -7.67 -10.49 3.75
CA LEU A 84 -7.91 -10.76 2.32
C LEU A 84 -9.09 -9.98 1.76
N GLN A 85 -10.10 -9.77 2.60
CA GLN A 85 -11.30 -9.05 2.23
C GLN A 85 -11.03 -7.56 1.90
N ASN A 86 -9.87 -7.04 2.30
CA ASN A 86 -9.46 -5.66 2.10
C ASN A 86 -8.78 -5.44 0.74
N TYR A 87 -8.41 -6.50 0.01
CA TYR A 87 -7.87 -6.35 -1.33
C TYR A 87 -8.83 -5.58 -2.25
N ALA A 88 -8.27 -4.73 -3.10
CA ALA A 88 -8.89 -4.29 -4.33
C ALA A 88 -8.72 -5.41 -5.36
N ALA A 89 -9.77 -6.18 -5.58
CA ALA A 89 -9.79 -7.31 -6.50
C ALA A 89 -10.80 -7.07 -7.63
N TYR A 90 -10.43 -7.43 -8.86
CA TYR A 90 -11.25 -7.23 -10.05
C TYR A 90 -11.45 -8.55 -10.77
N ARG A 91 -12.70 -8.87 -11.12
CA ARG A 91 -13.03 -10.11 -11.83
C ARG A 91 -12.62 -9.99 -13.30
N ILE A 92 -11.66 -10.84 -13.70
CA ILE A 92 -11.20 -10.97 -15.10
C ILE A 92 -12.22 -11.73 -15.94
N CYS A 93 -12.52 -12.96 -15.54
CA CYS A 93 -13.46 -13.83 -16.23
C CYS A 93 -13.98 -14.91 -15.28
N LYS A 94 -15.07 -15.56 -15.69
CA LYS A 94 -15.58 -16.79 -15.09
C LYS A 94 -15.44 -17.93 -16.08
N TYR A 95 -15.24 -19.13 -15.58
CA TYR A 95 -15.28 -20.35 -16.38
C TYR A 95 -15.74 -21.51 -15.52
N GLU A 96 -16.18 -22.60 -16.16
CA GLU A 96 -16.64 -23.79 -15.47
C GLU A 96 -15.75 -24.97 -15.82
N VAL A 97 -15.52 -25.84 -14.83
CA VAL A 97 -14.87 -27.14 -15.00
C VAL A 97 -15.72 -28.15 -14.25
N ASP A 98 -16.17 -29.20 -14.93
CA ASP A 98 -17.02 -30.26 -14.33
C ASP A 98 -18.23 -29.70 -13.57
N SER A 99 -18.91 -28.70 -14.16
CA SER A 99 -20.05 -27.98 -13.58
C SER A 99 -19.75 -27.20 -12.29
N LEU A 100 -18.47 -27.01 -11.94
CA LEU A 100 -18.04 -26.14 -10.86
C LEU A 100 -17.60 -24.78 -11.41
N PRO A 101 -18.24 -23.68 -10.98
CA PRO A 101 -17.89 -22.34 -11.45
C PRO A 101 -16.67 -21.79 -10.72
N TYR A 102 -15.71 -21.32 -11.49
CA TYR A 102 -14.51 -20.66 -11.04
C TYR A 102 -14.42 -19.23 -11.59
N VAL A 103 -13.66 -18.40 -10.88
CA VAL A 103 -13.43 -17.02 -11.24
C VAL A 103 -11.95 -16.67 -11.10
N ILE A 104 -11.44 -15.97 -12.10
CA ILE A 104 -10.09 -15.40 -12.08
C ILE A 104 -10.23 -13.95 -11.64
N VAL A 105 -9.51 -13.57 -10.59
CA VAL A 105 -9.48 -12.20 -10.08
C VAL A 105 -8.08 -11.64 -10.15
N MET A 106 -7.97 -10.38 -10.53
CA MET A 106 -6.73 -9.62 -10.52
C MET A 106 -6.63 -8.81 -9.24
N LEU A 107 -5.44 -8.82 -8.63
CA LEU A 107 -5.03 -7.91 -7.58
C LEU A 107 -3.99 -6.94 -8.16
N PRO A 108 -4.40 -5.73 -8.59
CA PRO A 108 -3.45 -4.75 -9.11
C PRO A 108 -2.52 -4.29 -7.98
N ALA A 109 -1.20 -4.34 -8.18
CA ALA A 109 -0.23 -3.92 -7.16
C ALA A 109 -0.42 -2.44 -6.79
N GLN A 110 -0.67 -1.59 -7.79
CA GLN A 110 -0.86 -0.15 -7.57
C GLN A 110 -2.08 0.17 -6.71
N GLN A 111 -3.12 -0.67 -6.76
CA GLN A 111 -4.36 -0.47 -6.02
C GLN A 111 -4.40 -1.22 -4.68
N ASN A 112 -3.36 -2.03 -4.40
CA ASN A 112 -3.22 -2.83 -3.18
C ASN A 112 -2.05 -2.40 -2.30
N ILE A 113 -1.55 -1.18 -2.49
CA ILE A 113 -0.46 -0.61 -1.68
C ILE A 113 -0.85 -0.42 -0.20
N HIS A 114 -2.14 -0.40 0.13
CA HIS A 114 -2.64 -0.32 1.51
C HIS A 114 -2.47 -1.61 2.28
N MET A 115 -2.28 -2.74 1.59
CA MET A 115 -2.16 -4.02 2.26
C MET A 115 -0.88 -4.06 3.12
N PRO A 116 -0.90 -4.78 4.25
CA PRO A 116 0.30 -5.11 5.04
C PRO A 116 1.43 -5.64 4.14
N GLU A 117 2.69 -5.48 4.57
CA GLU A 117 3.85 -5.78 3.72
C GLU A 117 3.86 -7.22 3.22
N ASP A 118 3.57 -8.17 4.09
CA ASP A 118 3.44 -9.60 3.78
C ASP A 118 2.24 -9.91 2.86
N MET A 119 1.23 -9.03 2.85
CA MET A 119 0.04 -9.13 2.02
C MET A 119 0.09 -8.23 0.78
N ARG A 120 1.17 -7.50 0.52
CA ARG A 120 1.22 -6.53 -0.58
C ARG A 120 1.74 -7.16 -1.87
N PRO A 121 0.99 -7.12 -2.99
CA PRO A 121 1.49 -7.56 -4.28
C PRO A 121 2.58 -6.60 -4.78
N LEU A 122 3.72 -7.16 -5.22
CA LEU A 122 4.81 -6.38 -5.82
C LEU A 122 4.61 -6.13 -7.32
N ALA A 123 3.77 -6.94 -7.94
CA ALA A 123 3.28 -6.83 -9.31
C ALA A 123 1.80 -7.22 -9.32
N ASP A 124 1.11 -7.02 -10.45
CA ASP A 124 -0.27 -7.47 -10.59
C ASP A 124 -0.28 -9.01 -10.50
N VAL A 125 -1.04 -9.53 -9.54
CA VAL A 125 -1.16 -10.98 -9.32
C VAL A 125 -2.57 -11.44 -9.62
N TYR A 126 -2.70 -12.70 -10.03
CA TYR A 126 -3.98 -13.29 -10.39
C TYR A 126 -4.29 -14.45 -9.46
N LEU A 127 -5.52 -14.50 -8.97
CA LEU A 127 -5.98 -15.54 -8.07
C LEU A 127 -7.11 -16.31 -8.72
N LEU A 128 -7.07 -17.63 -8.60
CA LEU A 128 -8.19 -18.50 -8.94
C LEU A 128 -8.93 -18.88 -7.66
N LEU A 129 -10.26 -18.75 -7.68
CA LEU A 129 -11.14 -19.17 -6.60
C LEU A 129 -12.48 -19.66 -7.15
N PRO A 130 -13.24 -20.49 -6.42
CA PRO A 130 -14.64 -20.77 -6.72
C PRO A 130 -15.45 -19.48 -6.80
N ASP A 131 -16.44 -19.42 -7.70
CA ASP A 131 -17.25 -18.20 -7.88
C ASP A 131 -17.99 -17.80 -6.59
N SER A 132 -18.38 -18.78 -5.77
CA SER A 132 -19.01 -18.56 -4.46
C SER A 132 -18.14 -17.78 -3.46
N ALA A 133 -16.82 -17.81 -3.65
CA ALA A 133 -15.85 -17.11 -2.81
C ALA A 133 -15.55 -15.67 -3.27
N ALA A 134 -16.08 -15.24 -4.43
CA ALA A 134 -15.91 -13.89 -4.97
C ALA A 134 -17.25 -13.14 -5.01
N LYS A 135 -17.53 -12.36 -3.97
CA LYS A 135 -18.78 -11.60 -3.85
C LYS A 135 -18.66 -10.27 -4.58
N ASP A 136 -19.69 -9.92 -5.35
CA ASP A 136 -19.74 -8.60 -6.00
C ASP A 136 -19.80 -7.49 -4.94
N VAL A 137 -18.98 -6.46 -5.12
CA VAL A 137 -19.07 -5.25 -4.29
C VAL A 137 -20.22 -4.42 -4.84
N HIS A 138 -21.36 -4.40 -4.14
CA HIS A 138 -22.36 -3.34 -4.37
C HIS A 138 -21.64 -2.01 -4.16
N SER A 139 -21.75 -1.10 -5.12
CA SER A 139 -21.07 0.19 -5.17
C SER A 139 -21.51 1.11 -4.03
N GLY A 140 -21.07 0.80 -2.81
CA GLY A 140 -20.87 1.76 -1.74
C GLY A 140 -19.75 2.72 -2.12
N LYS A 141 -19.74 3.88 -1.44
CA LYS A 141 -18.84 5.03 -1.67
C LYS A 141 -17.47 4.62 -2.27
N PRO A 142 -17.02 5.26 -3.37
CA PRO A 142 -15.72 4.97 -3.97
C PRO A 142 -14.66 4.93 -2.87
N ARG A 143 -13.88 3.84 -2.84
CA ARG A 143 -12.80 3.69 -1.88
C ARG A 143 -11.92 4.94 -1.97
N PRO A 144 -11.52 5.53 -0.82
CA PRO A 144 -10.61 6.67 -0.86
C PRO A 144 -9.39 6.29 -1.70
N LEU A 145 -8.98 7.17 -2.60
CA LEU A 145 -7.71 7.04 -3.32
C LEU A 145 -6.64 6.80 -2.26
N ILE A 146 -5.83 5.74 -2.37
CA ILE A 146 -4.82 5.46 -1.34
C ILE A 146 -3.55 6.20 -1.74
N SER A 147 -3.07 7.07 -0.86
CA SER A 147 -1.87 7.86 -1.11
C SER A 147 -0.60 7.15 -0.64
N ARG A 148 0.50 7.35 -1.40
CA ARG A 148 1.86 7.02 -0.95
C ARG A 148 2.36 7.96 0.15
N GLY A 149 1.60 9.00 0.45
CA GLY A 149 1.98 10.08 1.35
C GLY A 149 2.17 11.39 0.60
N PRO A 150 2.17 12.52 1.33
CA PRO A 150 2.40 13.83 0.73
C PRO A 150 3.78 13.94 0.08
N ARG A 151 3.83 14.56 -1.09
CA ARG A 151 5.10 14.90 -1.76
C ARG A 151 5.97 15.78 -0.85
N TRP A 152 7.23 15.36 -0.64
CA TRP A 152 8.16 16.04 0.28
C TRP A 152 9.30 16.82 -0.38
N LYS A 153 9.57 16.59 -1.68
CA LYS A 153 10.76 17.14 -2.37
C LYS A 153 10.83 18.67 -2.38
N ASP A 154 9.69 19.35 -2.40
CA ASP A 154 9.60 20.81 -2.43
C ASP A 154 9.30 21.41 -1.05
N ARG A 155 9.28 20.59 0.00
CA ARG A 155 9.00 21.03 1.37
C ARG A 155 10.29 21.51 2.06
N PRO A 156 10.20 22.47 3.00
CA PRO A 156 11.35 22.89 3.79
C PRO A 156 11.96 21.72 4.55
N LYS A 157 13.30 21.69 4.64
CA LYS A 157 14.01 20.69 5.46
C LYS A 157 13.84 21.02 6.94
N ALA A 158 13.67 20.00 7.75
CA ALA A 158 13.56 20.11 9.20
C ALA A 158 14.70 19.34 9.88
N LYS A 159 15.18 19.85 11.00
CA LYS A 159 16.12 19.19 11.89
C LYS A 159 15.46 19.02 13.26
N ILE A 160 15.39 17.78 13.75
CA ILE A 160 14.93 17.49 15.10
C ILE A 160 16.05 17.89 16.06
N VAL A 161 15.76 18.82 16.97
CA VAL A 161 16.72 19.33 17.97
C VAL A 161 16.41 18.87 19.38
N LYS A 162 15.14 18.57 19.68
CA LYS A 162 14.71 17.96 20.96
C LYS A 162 13.93 16.67 20.68
N PRO A 163 14.61 15.51 20.62
CA PRO A 163 13.96 14.25 20.28
C PRO A 163 12.79 13.83 21.18
N ASP A 164 12.80 14.25 22.44
CA ASP A 164 11.78 14.06 23.47
C ASP A 164 10.50 14.87 23.25
N GLY A 165 10.53 15.91 22.42
CA GLY A 165 9.34 16.67 22.01
C GLY A 165 8.41 15.94 21.03
N LEU A 166 8.54 14.62 20.90
CA LEU A 166 7.77 13.76 19.99
C LEU A 166 6.43 13.37 20.63
N TYR A 167 5.34 13.60 19.91
CA TYR A 167 4.02 13.12 20.28
C TYR A 167 3.75 11.75 19.62
N ALA A 168 4.25 10.68 20.23
CA ALA A 168 4.26 9.35 19.62
C ALA A 168 2.89 8.65 19.52
N THR A 169 1.99 8.97 20.44
CA THR A 169 0.62 8.42 20.50
C THR A 169 -0.44 9.46 20.10
N TYR A 170 -0.03 10.53 19.43
CA TYR A 170 -0.95 11.61 19.05
C TYR A 170 -1.97 11.13 18.03
N ASP A 171 -3.25 11.30 18.36
CA ASP A 171 -4.33 11.02 17.43
C ASP A 171 -4.60 12.24 16.53
N LEU A 172 -3.93 12.25 15.37
CA LEU A 172 -4.17 13.24 14.33
C LEU A 172 -5.52 13.03 13.62
N GLY A 173 -6.14 11.85 13.77
CA GLY A 173 -7.44 11.52 13.20
C GLY A 173 -8.56 12.32 13.83
N ASP A 174 -8.47 12.53 15.15
CA ASP A 174 -9.44 13.29 15.95
C ASP A 174 -9.09 14.78 16.08
N ASP A 175 -7.90 15.21 15.64
CA ASP A 175 -7.49 16.61 15.65
C ASP A 175 -7.95 17.36 14.39
N GLN A 176 -9.04 18.11 14.50
CA GLN A 176 -9.56 18.94 13.42
C GLN A 176 -8.56 20.02 12.97
N ALA A 177 -7.81 20.65 13.88
CA ALA A 177 -6.88 21.72 13.54
C ALA A 177 -5.70 21.18 12.71
N GLY A 178 -5.15 20.04 13.10
CA GLY A 178 -4.13 19.32 12.35
C GLY A 178 -4.60 18.90 10.96
N ARG A 179 -5.80 18.30 10.86
CA ARG A 179 -6.38 17.90 9.56
C ARG A 179 -6.60 19.09 8.63
N GLU A 180 -7.10 20.21 9.14
CA GLU A 180 -7.25 21.45 8.38
C GLU A 180 -5.90 22.02 7.93
N ALA A 181 -4.87 21.96 8.77
CA ALA A 181 -3.54 22.42 8.42
C ALA A 181 -2.91 21.57 7.29
N LEU A 182 -3.16 20.27 7.27
CA LEU A 182 -2.74 19.39 6.17
C LEU A 182 -3.46 19.74 4.86
N LYS A 183 -4.77 19.99 4.90
CA LYS A 183 -5.54 20.47 3.73
C LYS A 183 -5.00 21.78 3.19
N LYS A 184 -4.68 22.75 4.07
CA LYS A 184 -4.05 24.03 3.70
C LYS A 184 -2.67 23.86 3.04
N LYS A 185 -2.02 22.71 3.22
CA LYS A 185 -0.78 22.31 2.53
C LYS A 185 -1.02 21.46 1.29
N TYR A 186 -2.22 21.56 0.72
CA TYR A 186 -2.66 20.89 -0.50
C TYR A 186 -2.56 19.37 -0.46
N MET A 187 -2.68 18.78 0.74
CA MET A 187 -2.81 17.33 0.88
C MET A 187 -4.25 16.93 0.59
N SER A 188 -4.41 15.94 -0.28
CA SER A 188 -5.67 15.24 -0.52
C SER A 188 -6.12 14.47 0.72
N ASP A 189 -7.42 14.16 0.84
CA ASP A 189 -7.94 13.36 1.96
C ASP A 189 -7.23 11.99 2.06
N ALA A 190 -6.90 11.41 0.91
CA ALA A 190 -6.04 10.23 0.75
C ALA A 190 -4.67 10.35 1.45
N GLU A 191 -3.98 11.48 1.25
CA GLU A 191 -2.69 11.78 1.87
C GLU A 191 -2.85 11.99 3.37
N ILE A 192 -3.94 12.66 3.78
CA ILE A 192 -4.23 12.92 5.19
C ILE A 192 -4.45 11.62 5.95
N GLU A 193 -5.26 10.70 5.42
CA GLU A 193 -5.48 9.40 6.07
C GLU A 193 -4.20 8.56 6.16
N ALA A 194 -3.35 8.60 5.12
CA ALA A 194 -2.03 7.95 5.18
C ALA A 194 -1.13 8.57 6.26
N VAL A 195 -1.19 9.89 6.44
CA VAL A 195 -0.45 10.61 7.47
C VAL A 195 -0.97 10.23 8.86
N VAL A 196 -2.28 10.31 9.09
CA VAL A 196 -2.93 9.96 10.36
C VAL A 196 -2.57 8.54 10.78
N PHE A 197 -2.63 7.59 9.85
CA PHE A 197 -2.29 6.21 10.15
C PHE A 197 -0.81 6.05 10.56
N ARG A 198 0.13 6.61 9.79
CA ARG A 198 1.58 6.37 10.00
C ARG A 198 2.24 7.40 10.94
N SER A 199 1.46 8.29 11.56
CA SER A 199 1.95 9.22 12.57
C SER A 199 1.94 8.67 13.99
N HIS A 200 1.37 7.47 14.18
CA HIS A 200 1.22 6.84 15.49
C HIS A 200 2.22 5.69 15.67
N GLU A 201 2.80 5.57 16.86
CA GLU A 201 3.90 4.63 17.18
C GLU A 201 3.62 3.17 16.82
N ARG A 202 2.40 2.66 17.07
CA ARG A 202 1.96 1.32 16.66
C ARG A 202 2.16 0.97 15.18
N ASN A 203 2.38 1.96 14.32
CA ASN A 203 2.58 1.81 12.88
C ASN A 203 4.00 2.20 12.44
N TRP A 204 4.93 2.34 13.39
CA TRP A 204 6.35 2.61 13.14
C TRP A 204 7.16 1.29 13.15
N PRO A 205 8.44 1.32 12.73
CA PRO A 205 9.31 0.15 12.82
C PRO A 205 9.47 -0.36 14.26
N ASP A 206 9.62 -1.68 14.41
CA ASP A 206 9.67 -2.41 15.69
C ASP A 206 10.62 -1.80 16.73
N GLY A 207 11.72 -1.17 16.31
CA GLY A 207 12.66 -0.55 17.24
C GLY A 207 12.24 0.79 17.81
N ILE A 208 11.06 1.32 17.44
CA ILE A 208 10.53 2.60 17.92
C ILE A 208 9.01 2.60 18.10
N ASP A 209 8.34 1.45 17.94
CA ASP A 209 6.88 1.31 17.90
C ASP A 209 6.20 1.40 19.29
N SER A 210 7.01 1.39 20.34
CA SER A 210 6.63 1.49 21.74
C SER A 210 7.59 2.39 22.50
N PHE A 211 7.21 2.83 23.69
CA PHE A 211 8.07 3.65 24.53
C PHE A 211 9.38 2.92 24.90
N ASP A 212 9.30 1.67 25.31
CA ASP A 212 10.46 0.89 25.78
C ASP A 212 11.49 0.66 24.67
N GLU A 213 11.04 0.41 23.44
CA GLU A 213 11.94 0.28 22.28
C GLU A 213 12.49 1.63 21.83
N ARG A 214 11.67 2.68 21.85
CA ARG A 214 12.06 4.02 21.41
C ARG A 214 13.03 4.70 22.36
N PHE A 215 12.82 4.58 23.67
CA PHE A 215 13.54 5.36 24.69
C PHE A 215 15.08 5.22 24.59
N PRO A 216 15.66 4.01 24.45
CA PRO A 216 17.11 3.84 24.25
C PRO A 216 17.65 4.46 22.96
N ARG A 217 16.78 4.80 22.01
CA ARG A 217 17.11 5.27 20.66
C ARG A 217 16.72 6.73 20.43
N LEU A 218 16.14 7.39 21.43
CA LEU A 218 15.54 8.72 21.30
C LEU A 218 16.55 9.74 20.74
N GLU A 219 17.78 9.77 21.25
CA GLU A 219 18.84 10.66 20.76
C GLU A 219 19.13 10.48 19.26
N GLN A 220 18.93 9.27 18.74
CA GLN A 220 19.19 8.93 17.35
C GLN A 220 18.12 9.51 16.40
N PHE A 221 16.97 9.99 16.89
CA PHE A 221 15.95 10.62 16.05
C PHE A 221 16.47 11.90 15.39
N SER A 222 17.44 12.56 16.01
CA SER A 222 18.16 13.70 15.41
C SER A 222 18.86 13.36 14.07
N LYS A 223 19.06 12.06 13.77
CA LYS A 223 19.68 11.57 12.54
C LYS A 223 18.69 11.43 11.38
N TYR A 224 17.38 11.49 11.63
CA TYR A 224 16.38 11.43 10.56
C TYR A 224 16.52 12.65 9.64
N LYS A 225 16.48 12.39 8.33
CA LYS A 225 16.27 13.45 7.34
C LYS A 225 14.77 13.71 7.26
N ALA A 226 14.35 14.88 7.73
CA ALA A 226 12.96 15.27 7.87
C ALA A 226 12.61 16.49 7.01
N TYR A 227 11.34 16.60 6.64
CA TYR A 227 10.77 17.70 5.87
C TYR A 227 9.45 18.15 6.49
N VAL A 228 9.14 19.45 6.41
CA VAL A 228 7.93 20.00 7.06
C VAL A 228 6.67 19.63 6.27
N GLY A 229 5.78 18.84 6.87
CA GLY A 229 4.47 18.49 6.35
C GLY A 229 3.43 19.59 6.57
N ALA A 230 3.18 19.96 7.82
CA ALA A 230 2.28 21.05 8.18
C ALA A 230 2.65 21.58 9.58
N GLU A 231 2.16 22.78 9.90
CA GLU A 231 2.31 23.42 11.20
C GLU A 231 0.91 23.86 11.64
N TRP A 232 0.54 23.58 12.88
CA TRP A 232 -0.70 24.03 13.54
C TRP A 232 -0.42 24.21 15.03
N ASP A 233 -1.11 25.13 15.68
CA ASP A 233 -0.94 25.41 17.12
C ASP A 233 0.53 25.49 17.57
N ASP A 234 0.94 24.60 18.48
CA ASP A 234 2.30 24.39 18.97
C ASP A 234 2.97 23.15 18.34
N LYS A 235 2.40 22.57 17.28
CA LYS A 235 2.83 21.30 16.66
C LYS A 235 3.34 21.46 15.23
N VAL A 236 4.18 20.53 14.83
CA VAL A 236 4.69 20.40 13.47
C VAL A 236 4.69 18.93 13.07
N LEU A 237 4.12 18.64 11.90
CA LEU A 237 4.24 17.34 11.26
C LEU A 237 5.53 17.30 10.44
N LEU A 238 6.35 16.29 10.68
CA LEU A 238 7.51 15.96 9.89
C LEU A 238 7.23 14.77 8.99
N ILE A 239 7.63 14.88 7.73
CA ILE A 239 7.66 13.79 6.77
C ILE A 239 9.07 13.20 6.80
N ILE A 240 9.16 11.89 7.03
CA ILE A 240 10.39 11.13 7.12
C ILE A 240 10.47 10.20 5.89
N PRO A 241 11.01 10.69 4.76
CA PRO A 241 10.94 9.95 3.53
C PRO A 241 11.87 8.73 3.54
N VAL A 242 11.34 7.58 3.10
CA VAL A 242 12.11 6.33 3.01
C VAL A 242 13.36 6.51 2.15
N GLU A 243 13.23 7.23 1.03
CA GLU A 243 14.31 7.49 0.07
C GLU A 243 15.56 8.09 0.74
N LYS A 244 15.38 8.97 1.73
CA LYS A 244 16.50 9.69 2.38
C LYS A 244 17.05 8.97 3.60
N ASN A 245 16.28 8.04 4.16
CA ASN A 245 16.53 7.43 5.46
C ASN A 245 16.92 5.93 5.35
N ARG A 246 17.16 5.41 4.14
CA ARG A 246 17.57 4.01 3.90
C ARG A 246 18.82 3.54 4.64
N LYS A 247 19.70 4.47 5.05
CA LYS A 247 20.96 4.15 5.74
C LYS A 247 20.85 4.17 7.27
N LEU A 248 19.67 4.42 7.83
CA LEU A 248 19.47 4.35 9.27
C LEU A 248 19.56 2.90 9.77
N PRO A 249 19.83 2.69 11.08
CA PRO A 249 19.75 1.38 11.71
C PRO A 249 18.42 0.71 11.41
N THR A 250 18.43 -0.61 11.17
CA THR A 250 17.25 -1.38 10.75
C THR A 250 16.06 -1.14 11.68
N ALA A 251 16.30 -1.11 12.98
CA ALA A 251 15.31 -0.85 14.04
C ALA A 251 14.55 0.48 13.92
N MET A 252 15.10 1.47 13.21
CA MET A 252 14.52 2.80 13.02
C MET A 252 14.16 3.07 11.56
N ARG A 253 14.46 2.14 10.66
CA ARG A 253 14.44 2.42 9.23
C ARG A 253 12.99 2.43 8.73
N PRO A 254 12.55 3.51 8.08
CA PRO A 254 11.25 3.52 7.41
C PRO A 254 11.23 2.49 6.27
N TYR A 255 10.21 1.61 6.26
CA TYR A 255 9.87 0.78 5.10
C TYR A 255 9.01 1.56 4.07
N MET A 256 8.29 2.56 4.57
CA MET A 256 7.53 3.57 3.84
C MET A 256 7.71 4.92 4.52
N ASP A 257 7.28 6.02 3.89
CA ASP A 257 7.36 7.34 4.52
C ASP A 257 6.65 7.32 5.88
N LEU A 258 7.39 7.69 6.94
CA LEU A 258 6.86 7.85 8.30
C LEU A 258 6.52 9.31 8.54
N TYR A 259 5.65 9.55 9.51
CA TYR A 259 5.32 10.90 9.94
C TYR A 259 5.50 11.02 11.44
N PHE A 260 6.07 12.14 11.88
CA PHE A 260 6.23 12.44 13.30
C PHE A 260 5.56 13.76 13.61
N VAL A 261 4.76 13.79 14.67
CA VAL A 261 4.23 15.03 15.23
C VAL A 261 5.16 15.46 16.35
N TYR A 262 5.75 16.64 16.22
CA TYR A 262 6.65 17.22 17.20
C TYR A 262 6.09 18.53 17.74
N ALA A 263 6.50 18.92 18.93
CA ALA A 263 6.40 20.30 19.38
C ALA A 263 7.21 21.21 18.43
N LYS A 264 6.71 22.42 18.14
CA LYS A 264 7.37 23.35 17.19
C LYS A 264 8.77 23.75 17.65
N ASP A 265 8.97 23.93 18.94
CA ASP A 265 10.27 24.30 19.52
C ASP A 265 11.28 23.13 19.57
N ALA A 266 10.82 21.90 19.31
CA ALA A 266 11.65 20.71 19.18
C ALA A 266 12.26 20.55 17.77
N VAL A 267 11.90 21.42 16.83
CA VAL A 267 12.31 21.34 15.42
C VAL A 267 12.84 22.67 14.90
N GLU A 268 13.97 22.61 14.20
CA GLU A 268 14.52 23.73 13.44
C GLU A 268 14.21 23.58 11.94
N VAL A 269 13.55 24.55 11.33
CA VAL A 269 13.20 24.54 9.90
C VAL A 269 14.23 25.34 9.10
N LYS A 270 14.99 24.65 8.24
CA LYS A 270 15.99 25.29 7.37
C LYS A 270 15.32 25.94 6.16
N GLY A 271 15.48 27.25 6.01
CA GLY A 271 14.99 28.01 4.86
C GLY A 271 13.84 28.99 5.14
N LYS A 272 13.36 29.11 6.38
CA LYS A 272 12.60 30.31 6.79
C LYS A 272 13.58 31.49 6.81
N ARG A 273 13.59 32.32 5.76
CA ARG A 273 14.07 33.71 5.91
C ARG A 273 13.22 34.33 7.02
N LYS A 274 13.87 34.83 8.07
CA LYS A 274 13.25 35.80 8.98
C LYS A 274 12.83 37.01 8.17
#